data_AF-A0A536SJD2-F1
#
_entry.id   AF-A0A536SJD2-F1
#
_cell.length_a   1.000
_cell.length_b   1.000
_cell.length_c   1.000
_cell.angle_alpha   90.00
_cell.angle_beta   90.00
_cell.angle_gamma   90.00
#
_symmetry.space_group_name_H-M   'P 1'
#
loop_
_entity.id
_entity.type
_entity.pdbx_description
1 polymer ?
#
loop_
_entity_poly.entity_id
_entity_poly.type
_entity_poly.pdbx_seq_one_letter_code
_entity_poly.pdbx_strand_id
1 'polypeptide(L)'
;MSRHPLNLAFGAAAVLLAGGSLLYSCTTAKVDTSTPESKRAINAHGSDLIDQGREIFRFDTFGSEAFWTKTRLHDAIAGEKNGGVGPGVSPNTALKLGLKVDMQKTPKALLPLLQAGKVDLND
;
A
#
# COMPACT_ATOMS: atom_id res chain seq x y z
N MET A 1 23.83 2.23 -88.18
CA MET A 1 22.44 2.04 -88.62
C MET A 1 21.74 1.12 -87.65
N SER A 2 20.50 1.50 -87.32
CA SER A 2 19.62 0.89 -86.34
C SER A 2 19.02 -0.44 -86.83
N ARG A 3 18.68 -1.31 -85.86
CA ARG A 3 17.51 -2.21 -85.75
C ARG A 3 17.77 -3.72 -85.79
N HIS A 4 17.51 -4.37 -84.67
CA HIS A 4 16.84 -5.67 -84.59
C HIS A 4 15.89 -5.73 -83.36
N PRO A 5 14.89 -6.64 -83.37
CA PRO A 5 13.55 -6.38 -82.83
C PRO A 5 13.22 -7.10 -81.51
N LEU A 6 12.21 -6.51 -80.85
CA LEU A 6 11.13 -7.10 -80.05
C LEU A 6 11.10 -8.64 -79.89
N ASN A 7 11.32 -9.13 -78.66
CA ASN A 7 10.84 -10.42 -78.15
C ASN A 7 10.34 -10.18 -76.72
N LEU A 8 9.02 -10.07 -76.52
CA LEU A 8 8.09 -11.15 -76.19
C LEU A 8 8.16 -11.51 -74.70
N ALA A 9 7.21 -10.96 -73.96
CA ALA A 9 6.95 -11.25 -72.57
C ALA A 9 6.48 -12.69 -72.38
N PHE A 10 7.19 -13.45 -71.55
CA PHE A 10 6.70 -14.58 -70.76
C PHE A 10 7.57 -14.53 -69.49
N GLY A 11 7.07 -14.29 -68.29
CA GLY A 11 6.03 -15.05 -67.60
C GLY A 11 6.67 -15.48 -66.28
N ALA A 12 6.14 -14.98 -65.18
CA ALA A 12 6.65 -15.20 -63.83
C ALA A 12 6.75 -16.69 -63.49
N ALA A 13 7.88 -17.09 -62.87
CA ALA A 13 8.01 -18.11 -61.82
C ALA A 13 9.42 -18.71 -61.83
N ALA A 14 10.27 -18.30 -60.88
CA ALA A 14 11.31 -19.12 -60.25
C ALA A 14 12.26 -18.23 -59.44
N VAL A 15 11.83 -17.79 -58.24
CA VAL A 15 12.76 -17.35 -57.19
C VAL A 15 12.49 -18.21 -55.97
N LEU A 16 13.06 -19.40 -55.97
CA LEU A 16 13.23 -20.26 -54.82
C LEU A 16 14.59 -20.96 -54.98
N LEU A 17 15.38 -20.92 -53.90
CA LEU A 17 16.59 -21.76 -53.64
C LEU A 17 17.99 -21.20 -53.96
N ALA A 18 18.25 -19.91 -53.71
CA ALA A 18 19.61 -19.40 -53.42
C ALA A 18 19.65 -18.15 -52.52
N GLY A 19 18.62 -17.95 -51.67
CA GLY A 19 18.46 -16.76 -50.83
C GLY A 19 18.85 -16.94 -49.36
N GLY A 20 19.62 -17.98 -49.01
CA GLY A 20 20.10 -18.20 -47.65
C GLY A 20 21.58 -17.88 -47.57
N SER A 21 21.95 -16.75 -46.92
CA SER A 21 23.25 -16.51 -46.22
C SER A 21 23.56 -15.03 -45.88
N LEU A 22 22.70 -14.04 -46.16
CA LEU A 22 23.05 -12.62 -45.91
C LEU A 22 22.06 -11.80 -45.08
N LEU A 23 21.28 -12.43 -44.19
CA LEU A 23 20.39 -11.73 -43.25
C LEU A 23 20.50 -12.22 -41.80
N TYR A 24 21.66 -12.77 -41.40
CA TYR A 24 21.98 -13.01 -39.99
C TYR A 24 23.09 -12.06 -39.56
N SER A 25 22.71 -10.91 -39.01
CA SER A 25 23.24 -10.38 -37.74
C SER A 25 22.78 -8.93 -37.57
N CYS A 26 21.52 -8.75 -37.14
CA CYS A 26 21.20 -7.55 -36.39
C CYS A 26 21.50 -7.90 -34.93
N THR A 27 22.70 -7.57 -34.48
CA THR A 27 23.08 -7.68 -33.07
C THR A 27 22.11 -6.82 -32.27
N THR A 28 21.34 -7.44 -31.38
CA THR A 28 20.55 -6.74 -30.38
C THR A 28 21.49 -6.13 -29.35
N ALA A 29 22.07 -4.97 -29.68
CA ALA A 29 22.71 -4.14 -28.69
C ALA A 29 21.63 -3.74 -27.67
N LYS A 30 21.75 -4.23 -26.43
CA LYS A 30 20.97 -3.71 -25.31
C LYS A 30 21.39 -2.27 -25.11
N VAL A 31 20.60 -1.34 -25.63
CA VAL A 31 20.74 0.09 -25.35
C VAL A 31 20.28 0.29 -23.90
N ASP A 32 21.23 0.37 -22.98
CA ASP A 32 20.96 0.82 -21.62
C ASP A 32 20.70 2.34 -21.65
N THR A 33 19.45 2.72 -21.89
CA THR A 33 18.99 4.13 -21.98
C THR A 33 19.06 4.88 -20.63
N SER A 34 19.54 4.26 -19.55
CA SER A 34 19.61 4.89 -18.23
C SER A 34 21.03 5.37 -17.91
N THR A 35 21.23 6.69 -17.96
CA THR A 35 22.49 7.31 -17.53
C THR A 35 22.73 7.08 -16.03
N PRO A 36 23.99 7.07 -15.55
CA PRO A 36 24.29 6.97 -14.11
C PRO A 36 23.62 8.06 -13.25
N GLU A 37 23.35 9.21 -13.84
CA GLU A 37 22.58 10.30 -13.23
C GLU A 37 21.09 9.93 -13.07
N SER A 38 20.48 9.40 -14.13
CA SER A 38 19.10 8.89 -14.08
C SER A 38 18.93 7.79 -13.03
N LYS A 39 19.89 6.85 -12.94
CA LYS A 39 19.88 5.79 -11.90
C LYS A 39 19.95 6.36 -10.48
N ARG A 40 20.76 7.40 -10.25
CA ARG A 40 20.86 8.09 -8.94
C ARG A 40 19.57 8.82 -8.59
N ALA A 41 18.97 9.53 -9.55
CA ALA A 41 17.68 10.19 -9.36
C ALA A 41 16.56 9.18 -9.04
N ILE A 42 16.51 8.05 -9.76
CA ILE A 42 15.53 6.97 -9.50
C ILE A 42 15.71 6.40 -8.09
N ASN A 43 16.95 6.14 -7.66
CA ASN A 43 17.21 5.59 -6.33
C ASN A 43 16.85 6.57 -5.22
N ALA A 44 17.15 7.86 -5.38
CA ALA A 44 16.79 8.91 -4.42
C ALA A 44 15.28 9.10 -4.31
N HIS A 45 14.57 9.14 -5.45
CA HIS A 45 13.11 9.14 -5.43
C HIS A 45 12.54 7.86 -4.80
N GLY A 46 13.18 6.71 -5.02
CA GLY A 46 12.81 5.44 -4.40
C GLY A 46 12.90 5.47 -2.87
N SER A 47 13.97 6.04 -2.29
CA SER A 47 14.08 6.20 -0.84
C SER A 47 13.00 7.12 -0.28
N ASP A 48 12.75 8.25 -0.95
CA ASP A 48 11.74 9.22 -0.49
C ASP A 48 10.32 8.61 -0.49
N LEU A 49 9.99 7.78 -1.50
CA LEU A 49 8.70 7.09 -1.58
C LEU A 49 8.54 6.01 -0.51
N ILE A 50 9.63 5.32 -0.12
CA ILE A 50 9.63 4.34 0.97
C ILE A 50 9.35 5.05 2.31
N ASP A 51 9.99 6.18 2.55
CA ASP A 51 9.82 6.93 3.79
C ASP A 51 8.42 7.55 3.88
N GLN A 52 7.90 8.13 2.80
CA GLN A 52 6.51 8.58 2.70
C GLN A 52 5.52 7.43 2.91
N GLY A 53 5.76 6.27 2.30
CA GLY A 53 4.92 5.09 2.50
C GLY A 53 4.91 4.59 3.94
N ARG A 54 6.05 4.67 4.64
CA ARG A 54 6.16 4.33 6.07
C ARG A 54 5.35 5.28 6.95
N GLU A 55 5.37 6.58 6.64
CA GLU A 55 4.58 7.58 7.36
C GLU A 55 3.08 7.38 7.15
N ILE A 56 2.65 7.20 5.90
CA ILE A 56 1.25 6.90 5.56
C ILE A 56 0.80 5.64 6.29
N PHE A 57 1.56 4.54 6.23
CA PHE A 57 1.17 3.30 6.91
C PHE A 57 1.05 3.45 8.43
N ARG A 58 1.89 4.28 9.06
CA ARG A 58 1.88 4.46 10.52
C ARG A 58 0.78 5.39 11.01
N PHE A 59 0.51 6.46 10.26
CA PHE A 59 -0.27 7.59 10.76
C PHE A 59 -1.55 7.85 9.98
N ASP A 60 -1.66 7.39 8.73
CA ASP A 60 -2.91 7.47 8.00
C ASP A 60 -3.93 6.53 8.64
N THR A 61 -5.10 7.07 8.94
CA THR A 61 -6.21 6.32 9.49
C THR A 61 -7.00 5.60 8.40
N PHE A 62 -6.61 5.73 7.11
CA PHE A 62 -7.23 5.09 5.94
C PHE A 62 -8.75 5.31 5.88
N GLY A 63 -9.23 6.48 6.32
CA GLY A 63 -10.66 6.79 6.40
C GLY A 63 -11.41 6.07 7.52
N SER A 64 -10.73 5.29 8.37
CA SER A 64 -11.35 4.64 9.53
C SER A 64 -11.71 5.63 10.64
N GLU A 65 -11.06 6.79 10.72
CA GLU A 65 -11.38 7.82 11.72
C GLU A 65 -12.83 8.32 11.61
N ALA A 66 -13.32 8.54 10.40
CA ALA A 66 -14.72 8.91 10.17
C ALA A 66 -15.66 7.77 10.56
N PHE A 67 -15.27 6.51 10.32
CA PHE A 67 -16.03 5.33 10.73
C PHE A 67 -16.10 5.21 12.26
N TRP A 68 -14.98 5.34 12.97
CA TRP A 68 -14.91 5.25 14.43
C TRP A 68 -15.57 6.45 15.13
N THR A 69 -15.53 7.63 14.52
CA THR A 69 -16.22 8.81 15.03
C THR A 69 -17.74 8.70 14.82
N LYS A 70 -18.19 8.25 13.64
CA LYS A 70 -19.62 8.11 13.32
C LYS A 70 -20.29 7.00 14.13
N THR A 71 -19.57 5.94 14.46
CA THR A 71 -20.09 4.84 15.30
C THR A 71 -20.29 5.25 16.76
N ARG A 72 -19.78 6.41 17.19
CA ARG A 72 -19.88 6.91 18.57
C ARG A 72 -19.46 5.84 19.59
N LEU A 73 -18.46 5.02 19.24
CA LEU A 73 -18.03 3.89 20.06
C LEU A 73 -17.56 4.35 21.44
N HIS A 74 -16.91 5.52 21.51
CA HIS A 74 -16.48 6.12 22.77
C HIS A 74 -17.67 6.42 23.69
N ASP A 75 -18.81 6.87 23.14
CA ASP A 75 -20.03 7.11 23.91
C ASP A 75 -20.66 5.80 24.39
N ALA A 76 -20.66 4.77 23.54
CA ALA A 76 -21.17 3.45 23.91
C ALA A 76 -20.33 2.77 25.01
N ILE A 77 -19.01 2.98 25.01
CA ILE A 77 -18.11 2.48 26.06
C ILE A 77 -18.31 3.27 27.37
N ALA A 78 -18.46 4.60 27.28
CA ALA A 78 -18.68 5.45 28.46
C ALA A 78 -20.02 5.16 29.15
N GLY A 79 -21.08 4.93 28.38
CA GLY A 79 -22.43 4.73 28.88
C GLY A 79 -23.09 5.99 29.41
N GLU A 80 -24.41 5.95 29.58
CA GLU A 80 -25.24 7.11 29.96
C GLU A 80 -24.80 7.75 31.28
N LYS A 81 -24.35 6.95 32.25
CA LYS A 81 -23.84 7.44 33.54
C LYS A 81 -22.65 8.40 33.41
N ASN A 82 -21.86 8.27 32.34
CA ASN A 82 -20.66 9.06 32.09
C ASN A 82 -20.80 10.01 30.89
N GLY A 83 -22.04 10.31 30.47
CA GLY A 83 -22.33 11.23 29.35
C GLY A 83 -22.29 10.58 27.95
N GLY A 84 -22.22 9.26 27.89
CA GLY A 84 -22.30 8.46 26.66
C GLY A 84 -23.70 7.95 26.34
N VAL A 85 -23.80 6.83 25.60
CA VAL A 85 -25.08 6.22 25.18
C VAL A 85 -25.16 4.75 25.59
N GLY A 86 -26.33 4.30 26.02
CA GLY A 86 -26.55 2.91 26.44
C GLY A 86 -25.90 2.56 27.79
N PRO A 87 -25.83 1.25 28.12
CA PRO A 87 -25.44 0.79 29.45
C PRO A 87 -23.96 1.01 29.79
N GLY A 88 -23.11 1.34 28.82
CA GLY A 88 -21.66 1.46 29.03
C GLY A 88 -20.96 0.11 29.16
N VAL A 89 -19.64 0.16 29.32
CA VAL A 89 -18.80 -1.02 29.60
C VAL A 89 -18.10 -0.81 30.94
N SER A 90 -18.41 -1.65 31.93
CA SER A 90 -17.75 -1.59 33.24
C SER A 90 -16.25 -1.94 33.14
N PRO A 91 -15.39 -1.43 34.03
CA PRO A 91 -13.94 -1.69 34.01
C PRO A 91 -13.59 -3.19 33.96
N ASN A 92 -14.30 -4.03 34.71
CA ASN A 92 -14.10 -5.48 34.70
C ASN A 92 -14.46 -6.10 33.35
N THR A 93 -15.54 -5.62 32.72
CA THR A 93 -15.95 -6.07 31.38
C THR A 93 -14.92 -5.63 30.33
N ALA A 94 -14.45 -4.39 30.42
CA ALA A 94 -13.41 -3.86 29.53
C ALA A 94 -12.13 -4.72 29.58
N LEU A 95 -11.68 -5.09 30.79
CA LEU A 95 -10.53 -5.96 30.97
C LEU A 95 -10.75 -7.36 30.36
N LYS A 96 -11.94 -7.94 30.53
CA LYS A 96 -12.29 -9.24 29.92
C LYS A 96 -12.31 -9.18 28.39
N LEU A 97 -12.69 -8.04 27.81
CA LEU A 97 -12.66 -7.79 26.37
C LEU A 97 -11.26 -7.46 25.85
N GLY A 98 -10.24 -7.40 26.71
CA GLY A 98 -8.86 -7.06 26.33
C GLY A 98 -8.63 -5.56 26.14
N LEU A 99 -9.57 -4.71 26.56
CA LEU A 99 -9.38 -3.26 26.54
C LEU A 99 -8.41 -2.85 27.64
N LYS A 100 -7.48 -1.95 27.29
CA LYS A 100 -6.51 -1.40 28.24
C LYS A 100 -7.15 -0.31 29.09
N VAL A 101 -6.99 -0.42 30.40
CA VAL A 101 -7.39 0.62 31.35
C VAL A 101 -6.19 1.52 31.63
N ASP A 102 -6.36 2.83 31.49
CA ASP A 102 -5.27 3.81 31.70
C ASP A 102 -5.03 4.06 33.19
N MET A 103 -3.93 3.48 33.70
CA MET A 103 -3.50 3.65 35.08
C MET A 103 -3.03 5.07 35.39
N GLN A 104 -2.60 5.86 34.41
CA GLN A 104 -2.16 7.24 34.62
C GLN A 104 -3.33 8.19 34.86
N LYS A 105 -4.51 7.85 34.33
CA LYS A 105 -5.77 8.59 34.54
C LYS A 105 -6.49 8.20 35.81
N THR A 106 -6.09 7.10 36.44
CA THR A 106 -6.73 6.62 37.68
C THR A 106 -6.32 7.50 38.87
N PRO A 107 -7.27 8.03 39.65
CA PRO A 107 -6.96 8.80 40.86
C PRO A 107 -6.02 8.06 41.80
N LYS A 108 -4.91 8.69 42.20
CA LYS A 108 -3.88 8.05 43.05
C LYS A 108 -4.43 7.52 44.37
N ALA A 109 -5.48 8.15 44.90
CA ALA A 109 -6.17 7.72 46.12
C ALA A 109 -6.87 6.35 45.99
N LEU A 110 -7.24 5.93 44.77
CA LEU A 110 -7.88 4.64 44.51
C LEU A 110 -6.89 3.48 44.38
N LEU A 111 -5.61 3.75 44.11
CA LEU A 111 -4.58 2.72 43.93
C LEU A 111 -4.47 1.73 45.12
N PRO A 112 -4.37 2.17 46.40
CA PRO A 112 -4.31 1.23 47.52
C PRO A 112 -5.59 0.41 47.67
N LEU A 113 -6.74 0.98 47.32
CA LEU A 113 -8.03 0.29 47.36
C LEU A 113 -8.15 -0.73 46.22
N LEU A 114 -7.65 -0.41 45.03
CA LEU A 114 -7.57 -1.32 43.89
C LEU A 114 -6.63 -2.50 44.19
N GLN A 115 -5.46 -2.24 44.78
CA GLN A 115 -4.53 -3.29 45.22
C GLN A 115 -5.13 -4.19 46.30
N ALA A 116 -5.94 -3.62 47.21
CA ALA A 116 -6.65 -4.37 48.23
C ALA A 116 -7.93 -5.05 47.73
N GLY A 117 -8.30 -4.91 46.44
CA GLY A 117 -9.53 -5.46 45.87
C GLY A 117 -10.83 -4.87 46.45
N LYS A 118 -10.77 -3.66 47.01
CA LYS A 118 -11.89 -2.99 47.69
C LYS A 118 -12.68 -2.01 46.81
N VAL A 119 -12.39 -1.98 45.51
CA VAL A 119 -13.09 -1.13 44.53
C VAL A 119 -14.01 -1.99 43.70
N ASP A 120 -15.25 -1.57 43.52
CA ASP A 120 -16.16 -2.21 42.58
C ASP A 120 -15.76 -1.85 41.14
N LEU A 121 -15.58 -2.87 40.32
CA LEU A 121 -15.18 -2.76 38.92
C LEU A 121 -16.32 -3.15 37.96
N ASN A 122 -17.52 -3.44 38.47
CA ASN A 122 -18.67 -3.86 37.68
C ASN A 122 -19.69 -2.75 37.43
N ASP A 123 -19.47 -1.57 38.01
CA ASP A 123 -20.27 -0.35 37.86
C ASP A 123 -20.28 0.25 36.45
#